data_AF-A0A0S8KV40-F1
#
_entry.id   AF-A0A0S8KV40-F1
#
_cell.length_a   1.000
_cell.length_b   1.000
_cell.length_c   1.000
_cell.angle_alpha   90.00
_cell.angle_beta   90.00
_cell.angle_gamma   90.00
#
_symmetry.space_group_name_H-M   'P 1'
#
loop_
_entity.id
_entity.type
_entity.pdbx_description
1 polymer ?
#
loop_
_entity_poly.entity_id
_entity_poly.type
_entity_poly.pdbx_seq_one_letter_code
_entity_poly.pdbx_strand_id
1 'polypeptide(L)'
;MSNTAIEIPFYVSKDGEPLTDAAAQIGFESLKTLSGSDKSGDAPTISEIGGGWYKFSVAYGTAPFDAGDLIAVLDVDKNGNNNLANAERYIPVEVRLDFYALMRLVNKMSQNKITGDMEIKNAGGNTILRLGITDGESTLDREPGGP
;
A
#
# COMPACT_ATOMS: atom_id res chain seq x y z
N MET A 1 11.95 -3.39 9.26
CA MET A 1 10.48 -3.41 9.47
C MET A 1 9.85 -3.86 8.18
N SER A 2 9.09 -4.97 8.16
CA SER A 2 8.31 -5.31 6.97
C SER A 2 7.16 -4.32 6.83
N ASN A 3 6.81 -3.97 5.60
CA ASN A 3 5.69 -3.07 5.38
C ASN A 3 4.38 -3.84 5.65
N THR A 4 3.53 -3.30 6.53
CA THR A 4 2.18 -3.84 6.75
C THR A 4 1.43 -3.92 5.43
N ALA A 5 0.88 -5.09 5.12
CA ALA A 5 0.04 -5.28 3.96
C ALA A 5 -1.28 -4.51 4.13
N ILE A 6 -1.73 -3.86 3.05
CA ILE A 6 -3.02 -3.20 2.93
C ILE A 6 -3.93 -4.18 2.19
N GLU A 7 -5.09 -4.46 2.78
CA GLU A 7 -6.12 -5.29 2.15
C GLU A 7 -7.02 -4.40 1.29
N ILE A 8 -7.21 -4.77 0.03
CA ILE A 8 -8.06 -4.05 -0.91
C ILE A 8 -9.28 -4.93 -1.19
N PRO A 9 -10.44 -4.64 -0.56
CA PRO A 9 -11.65 -5.39 -0.79
C PRO A 9 -12.38 -4.91 -2.03
N PHE A 10 -13.06 -5.82 -2.71
CA PHE A 10 -13.97 -5.51 -3.80
C PHE A 10 -15.12 -6.53 -3.81
N TYR A 11 -16.26 -6.10 -4.34
CA TYR A 11 -17.48 -6.91 -4.39
C TYR A 11 -17.80 -7.30 -5.82
N VAL A 12 -18.16 -8.56 -6.01
CA VAL A 12 -18.63 -9.06 -7.30
C VAL A 12 -19.91 -9.86 -7.09
N SER A 13 -20.93 -9.51 -7.85
CA SER A 13 -22.21 -10.20 -7.86
C SER A 13 -22.77 -10.26 -9.26
N LYS A 14 -23.58 -11.28 -9.52
CA LYS A 14 -24.45 -11.35 -10.70
C LYS A 14 -25.89 -11.34 -10.23
N ASP A 15 -26.71 -10.44 -10.78
CA ASP A 15 -28.12 -10.32 -10.44
C ASP A 15 -28.40 -10.13 -8.94
N GLY A 16 -27.45 -9.51 -8.21
CA GLY A 16 -27.55 -9.29 -6.76
C GLY A 16 -27.08 -10.46 -5.89
N GLU A 17 -26.65 -11.57 -6.49
CA GLU A 17 -26.17 -12.76 -5.78
C GLU A 17 -24.64 -12.94 -5.95
N PRO A 18 -23.94 -13.47 -4.93
CA PRO A 18 -22.53 -13.84 -5.04
C PRO A 18 -22.28 -14.80 -6.21
N LEU A 19 -21.12 -14.64 -6.86
CA LEU A 19 -20.71 -15.60 -7.88
C LEU A 19 -20.32 -16.94 -7.23
N THR A 20 -21.01 -18.02 -7.60
CA THR A 20 -20.68 -19.39 -7.17
C THR A 20 -19.38 -19.86 -7.82
N ASP A 21 -18.50 -20.52 -7.07
CA ASP A 21 -17.22 -21.07 -7.56
C ASP A 21 -16.24 -20.04 -8.17
N ALA A 22 -16.47 -18.74 -7.96
CA ALA A 22 -15.73 -17.67 -8.61
C ALA A 22 -14.41 -17.30 -7.95
N ALA A 23 -14.15 -17.71 -6.71
CA ALA A 23 -12.86 -17.43 -6.05
C ALA A 23 -11.65 -17.93 -6.87
N ALA A 24 -11.81 -19.04 -7.60
CA ALA A 24 -10.78 -19.59 -8.49
C ALA A 24 -10.80 -19.01 -9.91
N GLN A 25 -11.79 -18.17 -10.23
CA GLN A 25 -12.06 -17.65 -11.56
C GLN A 25 -11.82 -16.14 -11.67
N ILE A 26 -11.44 -15.49 -10.58
CA ILE A 26 -11.04 -14.08 -10.56
C ILE A 26 -9.52 -13.99 -10.66
N GLY A 27 -9.01 -13.14 -11.56
CA GLY A 27 -7.59 -12.91 -11.70
C GLY A 27 -7.27 -11.54 -12.26
N PHE A 28 -6.00 -11.17 -12.19
CA PHE A 28 -5.49 -10.01 -12.92
C PHE A 28 -5.43 -10.37 -14.41
N GLU A 29 -6.14 -9.59 -15.23
CA GLU A 29 -5.98 -9.58 -16.69
C GLU A 29 -4.73 -8.79 -17.08
N SER A 30 -4.52 -7.66 -16.40
CA SER A 30 -3.29 -6.88 -16.54
C SER A 30 -2.94 -6.18 -15.24
N LEU A 31 -1.64 -6.02 -15.01
CA LEU A 31 -1.11 -5.21 -13.92
C LEU A 31 0.12 -4.46 -14.43
N LYS A 32 0.08 -3.12 -14.37
CA LYS A 32 1.14 -2.27 -14.92
C LYS A 32 1.46 -1.09 -14.01
N THR A 33 2.69 -0.59 -14.12
CA THR A 33 3.06 0.72 -13.57
C THR A 33 2.37 1.85 -14.33
N LEU A 34 2.33 3.06 -13.78
CA LEU A 34 1.88 4.27 -14.49
C LEU A 34 2.62 4.51 -15.82
N SER A 35 3.89 4.11 -15.89
CA SER A 35 4.71 4.19 -17.10
C SER A 35 4.48 3.04 -18.10
N GLY A 36 3.59 2.10 -17.79
CA GLY A 36 3.20 1.00 -18.66
C GLY A 36 4.07 -0.26 -18.58
N SER A 37 5.00 -0.33 -17.62
CA SER A 37 5.80 -1.54 -17.39
C SER A 37 4.92 -2.66 -16.83
N ASP A 38 5.02 -3.86 -17.42
CA ASP A 38 4.22 -5.01 -17.01
C ASP A 38 4.74 -5.62 -15.71
N LYS A 39 3.80 -5.85 -14.78
CA LYS A 39 4.00 -6.45 -13.45
C LYS A 39 3.10 -7.66 -13.23
N SER A 40 2.43 -8.15 -14.28
CA SER A 40 1.42 -9.22 -14.18
C SER A 40 1.99 -10.55 -13.66
N GLY A 41 3.29 -10.81 -13.84
CA GLY A 41 3.96 -12.00 -13.30
C GLY A 41 4.08 -12.01 -11.77
N ASP A 42 4.00 -10.85 -11.14
CA ASP A 42 4.08 -10.67 -9.69
C ASP A 42 2.70 -10.37 -9.07
N ALA A 43 1.61 -10.58 -9.81
CA ALA A 43 0.27 -10.23 -9.35
C ALA A 43 -0.08 -10.93 -8.02
N PRO A 44 -0.66 -10.20 -7.05
CA PRO A 44 -1.03 -10.80 -5.77
C PRO A 44 -2.17 -11.79 -5.94
N THR A 45 -2.21 -12.80 -5.08
CA THR A 45 -3.34 -13.74 -5.05
C THR A 45 -4.62 -13.04 -4.58
N ILE A 46 -5.73 -13.36 -5.25
CA ILE A 46 -7.07 -12.91 -4.87
C ILE A 46 -7.71 -14.00 -4.01
N SER A 47 -8.38 -13.61 -2.93
CA SER A 47 -9.06 -14.52 -2.01
C SER A 47 -10.49 -14.06 -1.76
N GLU A 48 -11.42 -15.00 -1.68
CA GLU A 48 -12.78 -14.73 -1.24
C GLU A 48 -12.84 -14.56 0.28
N ILE A 49 -13.61 -13.57 0.74
CA ILE A 49 -13.86 -13.29 2.16
C ILE A 49 -15.33 -13.47 2.57
N GLY A 50 -16.14 -14.00 1.66
CA GLY A 50 -17.52 -14.44 1.89
C GLY A 50 -18.57 -13.50 1.32
N GLY A 51 -19.70 -14.07 0.89
CA GLY A 51 -20.87 -13.32 0.44
C GLY A 51 -20.61 -12.45 -0.79
N GLY A 52 -19.75 -12.90 -1.72
CA GLY A 52 -19.41 -12.15 -2.94
C GLY A 52 -18.34 -11.08 -2.76
N TRP A 53 -17.74 -10.99 -1.57
CA TRP A 53 -16.60 -10.14 -1.32
C TRP A 53 -15.29 -10.88 -1.56
N TYR A 54 -14.35 -10.18 -2.17
CA TYR A 54 -13.01 -10.65 -2.47
C TYR A 54 -11.99 -9.61 -2.01
N LYS A 55 -10.75 -10.04 -1.84
CA LYS A 55 -9.63 -9.15 -1.55
C LYS A 55 -8.34 -9.61 -2.19
N PHE A 56 -7.43 -8.67 -2.34
CA PHE A 56 -6.00 -8.93 -2.50
C PHE A 56 -5.22 -8.04 -1.55
N SER A 57 -4.01 -8.46 -1.21
CA SER A 57 -3.15 -7.77 -0.25
C SER A 57 -1.91 -7.24 -0.93
N VAL A 58 -1.55 -6.00 -0.61
CA VAL A 58 -0.42 -5.30 -1.22
C VAL A 58 0.42 -4.63 -0.16
N ALA A 59 1.73 -4.62 -0.31
CA ALA A 59 2.62 -3.87 0.55
C ALA A 59 3.51 -2.96 -0.31
N TYR A 60 3.62 -1.69 0.09
CA TYR A 60 4.55 -0.77 -0.54
C TYR A 60 5.97 -1.33 -0.46
N GLY A 61 6.78 -1.16 -1.50
CA GLY A 61 8.17 -1.63 -1.53
C GLY A 61 8.33 -3.14 -1.68
N THR A 62 7.26 -3.88 -1.99
CA THR A 62 7.31 -5.30 -2.37
C THR A 62 6.72 -5.46 -3.76
N ALA A 63 7.27 -6.35 -4.60
CA ALA A 63 6.68 -6.65 -5.89
C ALA A 63 5.21 -7.07 -5.71
N PRO A 64 4.29 -6.58 -6.57
CA PRO A 64 4.50 -5.73 -7.74
C PRO A 64 4.56 -4.22 -7.45
N PHE A 65 4.34 -3.80 -6.20
CA PHE A 65 4.27 -2.42 -5.70
C PHE A 65 5.62 -1.89 -5.19
N ASP A 66 6.71 -2.30 -5.84
CA ASP A 66 8.08 -1.95 -5.47
C ASP A 66 8.47 -0.53 -5.90
N ALA A 67 7.80 0.04 -6.90
CA ALA A 67 8.15 1.30 -7.54
C ALA A 67 7.03 2.36 -7.60
N GLY A 68 5.97 2.22 -6.80
CA GLY A 68 4.88 3.22 -6.69
C GLY A 68 3.50 2.71 -7.13
N ASP A 69 2.73 3.60 -7.76
CA ASP A 69 1.35 3.38 -8.19
C ASP A 69 1.22 2.31 -9.28
N LEU A 70 0.17 1.48 -9.18
CA LEU A 70 -0.18 0.48 -10.17
C LEU A 70 -1.60 0.68 -10.71
N ILE A 71 -1.75 0.40 -11.99
CA ILE A 71 -3.04 0.29 -12.69
C ILE A 71 -3.25 -1.18 -13.05
N ALA A 72 -4.42 -1.70 -12.75
CA ALA A 72 -4.78 -3.07 -12.98
C ALA A 72 -6.17 -3.21 -13.62
N VAL A 73 -6.38 -4.33 -14.27
CA VAL A 73 -7.70 -4.79 -14.69
C VAL A 73 -7.90 -6.18 -14.10
N LEU A 74 -8.94 -6.33 -13.30
CA LEU A 74 -9.39 -7.63 -12.83
C LEU A 74 -10.36 -8.22 -13.85
N ASP A 75 -10.14 -9.47 -14.21
CA ASP A 75 -11.09 -10.32 -14.90
C ASP A 75 -11.79 -11.19 -13.86
N VAL A 76 -13.07 -10.90 -13.61
CA VAL A 76 -13.87 -11.60 -12.59
C VAL A 76 -14.57 -12.85 -13.11
N ASP A 77 -14.40 -13.16 -14.39
CA ASP A 77 -14.91 -14.38 -15.03
C ASP A 77 -13.85 -14.94 -16.00
N LYS A 78 -12.62 -15.10 -15.51
CA LYS A 78 -11.44 -15.47 -16.30
C LYS A 78 -11.64 -16.72 -17.14
N ASN A 79 -12.39 -17.68 -16.59
CA ASN A 79 -12.69 -18.95 -17.22
C ASN A 79 -13.98 -18.91 -18.07
N GLY A 80 -14.76 -17.81 -18.03
CA GLY A 80 -15.99 -17.63 -18.80
C GLY A 80 -17.17 -18.48 -18.33
N ASN A 81 -17.16 -18.96 -17.09
CA ASN A 81 -18.20 -19.86 -16.58
C ASN A 81 -19.44 -19.10 -16.07
N ASN A 82 -19.27 -17.85 -15.64
CA ASN A 82 -20.35 -17.03 -15.11
C ASN A 82 -21.14 -16.32 -16.21
N ASN A 83 -20.64 -16.36 -17.46
CA ASN A 83 -21.24 -15.71 -18.62
C ASN A 83 -21.49 -14.22 -18.37
N LEU A 84 -20.54 -13.54 -17.73
CA LEU A 84 -20.63 -12.09 -17.52
C LEU A 84 -20.43 -11.35 -18.83
N ALA A 85 -21.17 -10.27 -19.05
CA ALA A 85 -20.90 -9.40 -20.19
C ALA A 85 -19.54 -8.70 -20.01
N ASN A 86 -18.90 -8.28 -21.10
CA ASN A 86 -17.60 -7.58 -21.03
C ASN A 86 -17.63 -6.35 -20.08
N ALA A 87 -18.76 -5.65 -20.02
CA ALA A 87 -18.93 -4.51 -19.14
C ALA A 87 -19.01 -4.87 -17.65
N GLU A 88 -19.36 -6.12 -17.32
CA GLU A 88 -19.51 -6.64 -15.95
C GLU A 88 -18.29 -7.46 -15.52
N ARG A 89 -17.55 -7.98 -16.49
CA ARG A 89 -16.41 -8.88 -16.31
C ARG A 89 -15.11 -8.16 -15.92
N TYR A 90 -14.91 -6.94 -16.41
CA TYR A 90 -13.63 -6.24 -16.23
C TYR A 90 -13.77 -5.09 -15.23
N ILE A 91 -13.08 -5.22 -14.09
CA ILE A 91 -13.04 -4.17 -13.06
C ILE A 91 -11.70 -3.43 -13.17
N PRO A 92 -11.70 -2.13 -13.53
CA PRO A 92 -10.50 -1.32 -13.46
C PRO A 92 -10.16 -1.04 -11.99
N VAL A 93 -8.89 -1.21 -11.64
CA VAL A 93 -8.39 -0.96 -10.29
C VAL A 93 -7.17 -0.05 -10.39
N GLU A 94 -7.17 1.02 -9.60
CA GLU A 94 -6.02 1.89 -9.43
C GLU A 94 -5.61 1.86 -7.96
N VAL A 95 -4.37 1.51 -7.70
CA VAL A 95 -3.83 1.42 -6.34
C VAL A 95 -2.70 2.41 -6.22
N ARG A 96 -2.98 3.51 -5.50
CA ARG A 96 -1.99 4.54 -5.21
C ARG A 96 -1.48 4.43 -3.79
N LEU A 97 -0.23 4.02 -3.61
CA LEU A 97 0.37 3.80 -2.29
C LEU A 97 1.24 4.97 -1.83
N ASP A 98 1.41 5.98 -2.68
CA ASP A 98 2.20 7.18 -2.40
C ASP A 98 1.77 7.89 -1.11
N PHE A 99 0.46 7.97 -0.84
CA PHE A 99 -0.06 8.54 0.42
C PHE A 99 0.38 7.75 1.66
N TYR A 100 0.41 6.42 1.58
CA TYR A 100 0.87 5.56 2.68
C TYR A 100 2.38 5.64 2.87
N ALA A 101 3.14 5.78 1.78
CA ALA A 101 4.58 6.01 1.83
C ALA A 101 4.89 7.38 2.45
N LEU A 102 4.16 8.45 2.07
CA LEU A 102 4.34 9.79 2.61
C LEU A 102 4.06 9.85 4.12
N MET A 103 2.98 9.22 4.59
CA MET A 103 2.67 9.14 6.02
C MET A 103 3.76 8.43 6.85
N ARG A 104 4.56 7.53 6.24
CA ARG A 104 5.70 6.87 6.88
C ARG A 104 7.01 7.65 6.74
N LEU A 105 7.14 8.46 5.69
CA LEU A 105 8.26 9.38 5.46
C LEU A 105 8.21 10.62 6.35
N VAL A 106 7.04 10.94 6.94
CA VAL A 106 6.97 11.93 8.01
C VAL A 106 7.76 11.40 9.20
N ASN A 107 8.96 11.95 9.37
CA ASN A 107 9.83 11.60 10.49
C ASN A 107 9.06 11.78 11.81
N LYS A 108 9.14 10.77 12.69
CA LYS A 108 8.45 10.82 13.97
C LYS A 108 9.12 11.87 14.85
N MET A 109 8.34 12.85 15.29
CA MET A 109 8.75 13.79 16.32
C MET A 109 8.32 13.24 17.68
N SER A 110 9.27 13.08 18.60
CA SER A 110 9.01 12.69 19.98
C SER A 110 9.58 13.72 20.94
N GLN A 111 8.82 14.07 21.97
CA GLN A 111 9.29 14.94 23.05
C GLN A 111 9.49 14.13 24.33
N ASN A 112 10.67 14.26 24.95
CA ASN A 112 10.90 13.77 26.30
C ASN A 112 10.23 14.73 27.29
N LYS A 113 9.22 14.26 28.03
CA LYS A 113 8.46 15.11 28.97
C LYS A 113 9.26 15.51 30.22
N ILE A 114 10.38 14.84 30.50
CA ILE A 114 11.22 15.11 31.68
C ILE A 114 12.27 16.17 31.35
N THR A 115 12.95 16.05 30.21
CA THR A 115 14.02 16.98 29.81
C THR A 115 13.55 18.06 28.83
N GLY A 116 12.37 17.91 28.22
CA GLY A 116 11.86 18.78 27.17
C GLY A 116 12.49 18.52 25.79
N ASP A 117 13.47 17.61 25.70
CA ASP A 117 14.17 17.30 24.45
C ASP A 117 13.21 16.85 23.35
N MET A 118 13.41 17.37 22.14
CA MET A 118 12.67 16.94 20.97
C MET A 118 13.58 16.18 20.02
N GLU A 119 13.17 14.98 19.64
CA GLU A 119 13.88 14.12 18.69
C GLU A 119 13.04 13.93 17.44
N ILE A 120 13.67 14.07 16.28
CA ILE A 120 13.12 13.65 15.00
C ILE A 120 13.85 12.37 14.59
N LYS A 121 13.10 11.30 14.33
CA LYS A 121 13.63 9.97 13.99
C LYS A 121 13.30 9.59 12.57
N ASN A 122 14.26 8.97 11.89
CA ASN A 122 14.02 8.38 10.58
C ASN A 122 13.16 7.10 10.68
N ALA A 123 12.81 6.54 9.53
CA ALA A 123 12.02 5.30 9.44
C ALA A 123 12.69 4.08 10.12
N GLY A 124 14.01 4.11 10.35
CA GLY A 124 14.75 3.08 11.09
C GLY A 124 14.72 3.25 12.61
N GLY A 125 14.11 4.32 13.13
CA GLY A 125 14.10 4.65 14.55
C GLY A 125 15.35 5.39 15.05
N ASN A 126 16.29 5.70 14.15
CA ASN A 126 17.50 6.45 14.49
C ASN A 126 17.17 7.94 14.56
N THR A 127 17.68 8.62 15.57
CA THR A 127 17.57 10.08 15.70
C THR A 127 18.39 10.74 14.60
N ILE A 128 17.72 11.55 13.76
CA ILE A 128 18.36 12.33 12.69
C ILE A 128 18.48 13.81 13.06
N LEU A 129 17.66 14.29 13.99
CA LEU A 129 17.77 15.61 14.58
C LEU A 129 17.39 15.52 16.05
N ARG A 130 18.21 16.08 16.93
CA ARG A 130 17.86 16.28 18.34
C ARG A 130 17.93 17.76 18.67
N LEU A 131 16.88 18.27 19.29
CA LEU A 131 16.85 19.55 19.97
C LEU A 131 16.96 19.24 21.46
N GLY A 132 18.18 19.36 21.98
CA GLY A 132 18.43 19.27 23.41
C GLY A 132 18.04 20.56 24.10
N ILE A 133 17.30 20.48 25.20
CA ILE A 133 17.14 21.62 26.11
C ILE A 133 18.12 21.41 27.26
N THR A 134 19.22 22.15 27.23
CA THR A 134 20.22 22.15 28.30
C THR A 134 19.99 23.40 29.14
N ASP A 135 19.60 23.22 30.41
CA ASP A 135 19.51 24.34 31.35
C ASP A 135 20.92 24.92 31.57
N GLY A 136 21.14 26.16 31.13
CA GLY A 136 22.36 26.92 31.39
C GLY A 136 23.17 27.40 30.17
N GLU A 137 22.84 27.00 28.94
CA GLU A 137 23.46 27.55 27.73
C GLU A 137 22.53 28.53 27.00
N SER A 138 23.00 29.75 26.75
CA SER A 138 22.25 30.82 26.05
C SER A 138 22.34 30.74 24.52
N THR A 139 22.94 29.67 23.99
CA THR A 139 23.32 29.55 22.58
C THR A 139 23.02 28.15 22.07
N LEU A 140 22.51 28.08 20.84
CA LEU A 140 22.15 26.85 20.15
C LEU A 140 22.96 26.79 18.83
N ASP A 141 24.07 26.07 18.83
CA ASP A 141 24.85 25.82 17.62
C ASP A 141 24.30 24.61 16.86
N ARG A 142 24.03 24.79 15.56
CA ARG A 142 23.59 23.74 14.63
C ARG A 142 24.60 23.62 13.52
N GLU A 143 25.43 22.59 13.56
CA GLU A 143 26.29 22.22 12.43
C GLU A 143 25.48 21.35 11.44
N PRO A 144 25.27 21.79 10.19
CA PRO A 144 24.62 20.95 9.19
C PRO A 144 25.62 19.90 8.66
N GLY A 145 25.33 18.62 8.90
CA GLY A 145 25.93 17.50 8.18
C GLY A 145 27.39 17.18 8.51
N GLY A 146 27.74 17.00 9.79
CA GLY A 146 29.01 16.38 10.16
C GLY A 146 29.07 14.89 9.77
N PRO A 147 30.24 14.37 9.34
CA PRO A 147 30.41 13.08 8.67
C PRO A 147 29.99 11.83 9.46
#